data_AF-A0A2D7ANQ1-F1
#
_entry.id   AF-A0A2D7ANQ1-F1
#
_cell.length_a   1.000
_cell.length_b   1.000
_cell.length_c   1.000
_cell.angle_alpha   90.00
_cell.angle_beta   90.00
_cell.angle_gamma   90.00
#
_symmetry.space_group_name_H-M   'P 1'
#
loop_
_entity.id
_entity.type
_entity.pdbx_description
1 polymer ?
#
loop_
_entity_poly.entity_id
_entity_poly.type
_entity_poly.pdbx_seq_one_letter_code
_entity_poly.pdbx_strand_id
1 'polypeptide(L)' 'MGISIWQVVLVLVIILILFGAGKIPRVMGDVAKGIKSFKAGMKEGENEEIEVSAEEVVADKKTKKTKTKASKKKDN' A
#
# COMPACT_ATOMS: atom_id res chain seq x y z
N MET A 1 -17.31 -28.32 16.52
CA MET A 1 -16.55 -28.21 15.26
C MET A 1 -16.12 -26.76 15.11
N GLY A 2 -14.91 -26.42 15.56
CA GLY A 2 -14.40 -25.04 15.52
C GLY A 2 -13.84 -24.68 14.14
N ILE A 3 -13.71 -23.39 13.87
CA ILE A 3 -12.97 -22.91 12.70
C ILE A 3 -11.50 -23.25 12.92
N SER A 4 -11.02 -24.31 12.28
CA SER A 4 -9.60 -24.62 12.29
C SER A 4 -8.88 -23.76 11.25
N ILE A 5 -7.60 -23.47 11.51
CA ILE A 5 -6.74 -22.66 10.63
C ILE A 5 -6.71 -23.23 9.19
N TRP A 6 -6.82 -24.55 9.05
CA TRP A 6 -6.91 -25.23 7.76
C TRP A 6 -8.09 -24.77 6.89
N GLN A 7 -9.25 -24.54 7.48
CA GLN A 7 -10.45 -24.07 6.77
C GLN A 7 -10.29 -22.61 6.34
N VAL A 8 -9.70 -21.77 7.20
CA VAL A 8 -9.43 -20.36 6.88
C VAL A 8 -8.49 -20.25 5.69
N VAL A 9 -7.40 -21.03 5.67
CA VAL A 9 -6.44 -21.05 4.55
C VAL A 9 -7.12 -21.52 3.26
N LEU A 10 -7.94 -22.58 3.30
CA LEU A 10 -8.65 -23.08 2.12
C LEU A 10 -9.60 -22.03 1.53
N VAL A 11 -10.34 -21.32 2.38
CA VAL A 11 -11.23 -20.23 1.96
C VAL A 11 -10.44 -19.06 1.36
N LEU A 12 -9.29 -18.71 1.96
CA LEU A 12 -8.42 -17.64 1.47
C LEU A 12 -7.91 -17.94 0.06
N VAL A 13 -7.51 -19.19 -0.22
CA VAL A 13 -7.08 -19.62 -1.56
C VAL A 13 -8.20 -19.45 -2.59
N ILE A 14 -9.44 -19.84 -2.27
CA ILE A 14 -10.58 -19.67 -3.17
C ILE A 14 -10.82 -18.18 -3.48
N ILE A 15 -10.79 -17.33 -2.46
CA ILE A 15 -10.95 -15.88 -2.64
C ILE A 15 -9.82 -15.30 -3.51
N LEU A 16 -8.58 -15.75 -3.33
CA LEU A 16 -7.45 -15.32 -4.16
C LEU A 16 -7.60 -15.72 -5.63
N ILE A 17 -8.20 -16.87 -5.92
CA ILE A 17 -8.46 -17.30 -7.31
C ILE A 17 -9.57 -16.44 -7.93
N LEU A 18 -10.66 -16.17 -7.20
CA LEU A 18 -11.79 -15.38 -7.69
C LEU A 18 -11.44 -13.91 -7.90
N PHE A 19 -10.71 -13.31 -6.96
CA PHE A 19 -10.34 -11.90 -7.00
C PHE A 19 -9.01 -11.65 -7.70
N GLY A 20 -8.14 -12.66 -7.80
CA GLY A 20 -6.80 -12.56 -8.34
C GLY A 20 -5.81 -11.88 -7.39
N ALA A 21 -4.53 -12.31 -7.43
CA ALA A 21 -3.47 -11.78 -6.57
C ALA A 21 -3.16 -10.28 -6.78
N GLY A 22 -3.59 -9.67 -7.90
CA GLY A 22 -3.33 -8.26 -8.20
C GLY A 22 -4.32 -7.27 -7.57
N LYS A 23 -5.55 -7.72 -7.24
CA LYS A 23 -6.61 -6.84 -6.72
C LYS A 23 -6.49 -6.67 -5.20
N ILE A 24 -6.14 -7.74 -4.48
CA ILE A 24 -6.03 -7.72 -3.00
C ILE A 24 -5.01 -6.70 -2.50
N PRO A 25 -3.75 -6.63 -3.00
CA PRO A 25 -2.76 -5.68 -2.48
C PRO A 25 -3.16 -4.22 -2.66
N ARG A 26 -3.88 -3.90 -3.75
CA ARG A 26 -4.35 -2.54 -4.02
C ARG A 26 -5.45 -2.13 -3.05
N VAL A 27 -6.47 -2.97 -2.87
CA VAL A 27 -7.59 -2.72 -1.95
C VAL A 27 -7.10 -2.72 -0.50
N MET A 28 -6.25 -3.68 -0.13
CA MET A 28 -5.66 -3.76 1.21
C MET A 28 -4.78 -2.54 1.52
N GLY A 29 -4.07 -1.99 0.51
CA GLY A 29 -3.30 -0.75 0.67
C GLY A 29 -4.17 0.46 0.99
N ASP A 30 -5.32 0.60 0.32
CA ASP A 30 -6.27 1.69 0.56
C ASP A 30 -6.97 1.54 1.94
N VAL A 31 -7.37 0.31 2.29
CA VAL A 31 -7.93 -0.03 3.61
C VAL A 31 -6.90 0.20 4.72
N ALA A 32 -5.64 -0.22 4.54
CA ALA A 32 -4.58 -0.04 5.51
C ALA A 32 -4.27 1.44 5.78
N LYS A 33 -4.28 2.28 4.73
CA LYS A 33 -4.13 3.74 4.89
C LYS A 33 -5.28 4.32 5.71
N GLY A 34 -6.53 3.93 5.42
CA GLY A 34 -7.70 4.37 6.19
C GLY A 34 -7.63 3.95 7.67
N ILE A 35 -7.28 2.69 7.94
CA ILE A 35 -7.12 2.18 9.31
C ILE A 35 -5.93 2.87 10.01
N LYS A 36 -4.82 3.17 9.31
CA LYS A 36 -3.66 3.87 9.89
C LYS A 36 -4.02 5.30 10.29
N SER A 37 -4.72 6.04 9.44
CA SER A 37 -5.20 7.39 9.75
C SER A 37 -6.25 7.37 10.87
N PHE A 38 -7.13 6.37 10.89
CA PHE A 38 -8.09 6.18 11.98
C PHE A 38 -7.39 5.88 13.32
N LYS A 39 -6.38 5.00 13.31
CA LYS A 39 -5.59 4.67 14.50
C LYS A 39 -4.75 5.85 14.98
N ALA A 40 -4.19 6.65 14.06
CA ALA A 40 -3.44 7.85 14.37
C ALA A 40 -4.33 8.92 15.01
N GLY A 41 -5.48 9.24 14.40
CA GLY A 41 -6.43 10.21 14.97
C GLY A 41 -7.01 9.78 16.31
N MET A 42 -7.20 8.48 16.54
CA MET A 42 -7.66 7.97 17.83
C MET A 42 -6.56 8.01 18.91
N LYS A 43 -5.28 7.89 18.51
CA LYS A 43 -4.13 8.09 19.41
C LYS A 43 -3.89 9.56 19.74
N GLU A 44 -4.16 10.45 18.80
CA GLU A 44 -4.02 11.91 19.00
C GLU A 44 -5.06 12.45 19.98
N GLY A 45 -6.28 11.90 19.97
CA GLY A 45 -7.30 12.19 20.98
C GLY A 45 -7.01 11.60 22.38
N GLU A 46 -6.05 10.68 22.51
CA GLU A 46 -5.60 10.11 23.80
C GLU A 46 -4.28 10.74 24.28
N ASN A 47 -3.52 11.37 23.38
CA ASN A 47 -2.15 11.81 23.62
C ASN A 47 -1.89 13.18 22.96
N GLU A 48 -2.73 14.18 23.26
CA GLU A 48 -2.54 15.58 22.84
C GLU A 48 -1.41 16.29 23.62
N GLU A 49 -0.33 15.57 23.90
CA GLU A 49 0.95 16.13 24.28
C GLU A 49 2.03 15.21 23.69
N ILE A 50 3.04 15.79 23.05
CA ILE A 50 4.19 15.16 22.38
C ILE A 50 4.08 15.01 20.85
N GLU A 51 4.32 16.17 20.22
CA GLU A 51 5.32 16.41 19.17
C GLU A 51 5.16 15.82 17.76
N VAL A 52 5.03 16.79 16.84
CA VAL A 52 5.35 16.78 15.41
C VAL A 52 6.63 15.99 15.10
N SER A 53 6.52 14.88 14.37
CA SER A 53 7.59 14.41 13.48
C SER A 53 7.11 13.34 12.49
N ALA A 54 7.11 13.68 11.21
CA ALA A 54 7.71 12.90 10.11
C ALA A 54 7.17 13.41 8.77
N GLU A 55 7.73 14.54 8.33
CA GLU A 55 7.86 14.85 6.92
C GLU A 55 8.61 13.72 6.19
N GLU A 56 8.22 13.50 4.93
CA GLU A 56 8.96 12.78 3.88
C GLU A 56 9.36 11.32 4.07
N VAL A 57 8.60 10.41 3.42
CA VAL A 57 9.24 9.35 2.62
C VAL A 57 8.53 9.20 1.27
N VAL A 58 9.16 9.84 0.30
CA VAL A 58 9.15 9.62 -1.14
C VAL A 58 8.89 8.16 -1.53
N ALA A 59 7.85 7.88 -2.33
CA ALA A 59 7.78 6.72 -3.23
C ALA A 59 6.63 6.83 -4.24
N ASP A 60 6.59 7.94 -4.99
CA ASP A 60 5.92 7.96 -6.28
C ASP A 60 6.78 7.17 -7.27
N LYS A 61 6.49 5.88 -7.44
CA LYS A 61 6.97 5.05 -8.55
C LYS A 61 5.80 4.33 -9.21
N LYS A 62 5.17 4.99 -10.19
CA LYS A 62 4.65 4.32 -11.38
C LYS A 62 4.80 5.18 -12.64
N THR A 63 5.89 4.89 -13.36
CA THR A 63 5.89 4.63 -14.81
C THR A 63 5.13 5.60 -15.73
N LYS A 64 5.84 6.60 -16.26
CA LYS A 64 5.59 7.14 -17.61
C LYS A 64 6.86 7.78 -18.17
N LYS A 65 7.57 7.07 -19.07
CA LYS A 65 8.33 7.60 -20.23
C LYS A 65 9.20 6.51 -20.87
N THR A 66 8.56 5.70 -21.72
CA THR A 66 9.24 5.10 -22.87
C THR A 66 9.23 6.13 -23.99
N LYS A 67 10.28 6.96 -24.12
CA LYS A 67 10.67 7.69 -25.35
C LYS A 67 12.13 8.12 -25.22
N THR A 68 13.06 7.22 -25.53
CA THR A 68 14.45 7.60 -25.87
C THR A 68 14.68 7.27 -27.35
N LYS A 69 14.38 8.26 -28.20
CA LYS A 69 14.90 8.40 -29.57
C LYS A 69 15.08 9.90 -29.83
N ALA A 70 16.34 10.34 -29.86
CA ALA A 70 16.94 11.51 -30.54
C ALA A 70 18.23 11.87 -29.77
N SER A 71 19.42 11.49 -30.23
CA SER A 71 20.21 12.09 -31.33
C SER A 71 20.82 13.45 -30.99
N LYS A 72 22.11 13.59 -31.38
CA LYS A 72 22.96 14.79 -31.48
C LYS A 72 23.52 15.35 -30.16
N LYS A 73 24.74 15.87 -30.04
CA LYS A 73 25.95 16.03 -30.87
C LYS A 73 26.81 17.02 -30.06
N LYS A 74 28.13 16.94 -30.26
CA LYS A 74 29.08 18.07 -30.23
C LYS A 74 29.69 18.49 -28.89
N ASP A 75 30.98 18.15 -28.78
CA ASP A 75 32.14 19.02 -28.61
C ASP A 75 31.96 20.26 -27.70
N ASN A 76 32.63 20.27 -26.54
CA ASN A 76 33.92 20.94 -26.31
C ASN A 76 34.34 20.78 -24.84
#